data_AF-A0A6M8FJE1-F1
#
_entry.id   AF-A0A6M8FJE1-F1
#
_cell.length_a   1.000
_cell.length_b   1.000
_cell.length_c   1.000
_cell.angle_alpha   90.00
_cell.angle_beta   90.00
_cell.angle_gamma   90.00
#
_symmetry.space_group_name_H-M   'P 1'
#
loop_
_entity.id
_entity.type
_entity.pdbx_description
1 polymer ?
#
loop_
_entity_poly.entity_id
_entity_poly.type
_entity_poly.pdbx_seq_one_letter_code
_entity_poly.pdbx_strand_id
1 'polypeptide(L)'
;MKTLHRQNQQRGMVLVVSLTLLLLLTILAISASTSSSLQERMASNAQENNVAFQAAESALANLSSQVENGTTPVADSVLALTYPTRTVRARMQAASRYAEGSSLEAGEGSGTPIILIHDFTSSATLDASATTAAAITDDNTNARHLQGHRERIIQ
;
A
#
# COMPACT_ATOMS: atom_id res chain seq x y z
N MET A 1 33.03 57.01 60.94
CA MET A 1 31.65 56.48 60.83
C MET A 1 31.53 55.73 59.50
N LYS A 2 31.41 54.40 59.52
CA LYS A 2 31.32 53.55 58.32
C LYS A 2 29.84 53.28 58.03
N THR A 3 29.31 53.82 56.94
CA THR A 3 27.95 53.55 56.47
C THR A 3 27.92 52.19 55.77
N LEU A 4 27.25 51.23 56.40
CA LEU A 4 27.07 49.90 55.84
C LEU A 4 26.02 49.97 54.71
N HIS A 5 26.46 49.78 53.48
CA HIS A 5 25.60 49.69 52.31
C HIS A 5 24.78 48.39 52.37
N ARG A 6 23.46 48.53 52.45
CA ARG A 6 22.48 47.42 52.46
C ARG A 6 22.38 46.86 51.04
N GLN A 7 23.03 45.72 50.80
CA GLN A 7 22.88 45.01 49.52
C GLN A 7 21.50 44.34 49.47
N ASN A 8 20.69 44.82 48.53
CA ASN A 8 19.32 44.39 48.28
C ASN A 8 19.33 42.94 47.75
N GLN A 9 18.84 41.99 48.55
CA GLN A 9 18.77 40.58 48.20
C GLN A 9 17.58 40.31 47.26
N GLN A 10 17.77 40.54 45.96
CA GLN A 10 16.85 40.05 44.93
C GLN A 10 17.30 38.67 44.46
N ARG A 11 16.81 37.59 45.12
CA ARG A 11 17.14 36.20 44.74
C ARG A 11 15.95 35.26 44.55
N GLY A 12 14.71 35.78 44.52
CA GLY A 12 13.51 34.95 44.33
C GLY A 12 13.06 34.73 42.89
N MET A 13 13.35 35.66 41.97
CA MET A 13 12.73 35.64 40.63
C MET A 13 13.38 34.67 39.65
N VAL A 14 14.63 34.27 39.86
CA VAL A 14 15.37 33.40 38.92
C VAL A 14 14.68 32.05 38.76
N LEU A 15 14.25 31.42 39.85
CA LEU A 15 13.56 30.13 39.82
C LEU A 15 12.26 30.18 39.01
N VAL A 16 11.48 31.24 39.18
CA VAL A 16 10.22 31.44 38.46
C VAL A 16 10.51 31.59 36.97
N VAL A 17 11.44 32.47 36.60
CA VAL A 17 11.81 32.70 35.18
C VAL A 17 12.35 31.42 34.55
N SER A 18 13.23 30.68 35.23
CA SER A 18 13.76 29.40 34.74
C SER A 18 12.67 28.35 34.54
N LEU A 19 11.71 28.24 35.46
CA LEU A 19 10.60 27.30 35.32
C LEU A 19 9.67 27.68 34.16
N THR A 20 9.34 28.97 34.02
CA THR A 20 8.51 29.45 32.91
C THR A 20 9.20 29.19 31.56
N LEU A 21 10.51 29.44 31.46
CA LEU A 21 11.28 29.15 30.25
C LEU A 21 11.33 27.65 29.94
N LEU A 22 11.56 26.79 30.95
CA LEU A 22 11.57 25.33 30.78
C LEU A 22 10.20 24.82 30.33
N LEU A 23 9.12 25.32 30.91
CA LEU A 23 7.75 24.98 30.52
C LEU A 23 7.48 25.34 29.05
N LEU A 24 7.87 26.55 28.63
CA LEU A 24 7.72 26.99 27.24
C LEU A 24 8.50 26.10 26.27
N LEU A 25 9.76 25.77 26.59
CA LEU A 25 10.57 24.86 25.77
C LEU A 25 9.94 23.47 25.67
N THR A 26 9.34 22.97 26.75
CA THR A 26 8.68 21.66 26.78
C THR A 26 7.46 21.63 25.84
N ILE A 27 6.63 22.68 25.87
CA ILE A 27 5.45 22.78 25.00
C ILE A 27 5.86 22.88 23.52
N LEU A 28 6.91 23.65 23.22
CA LEU A 28 7.46 23.74 21.86
C LEU A 28 8.00 22.38 21.39
N ALA A 29 8.72 21.66 22.25
CA ALA A 29 9.26 20.34 21.95
C ALA A 29 8.15 19.31 21.66
N ILE A 30 7.10 19.27 22.50
CA ILE A 30 5.95 18.37 22.28
C ILE A 30 5.24 18.72 20.97
N SER A 31 5.01 20.01 20.70
CA SER A 31 4.34 20.45 19.46
C SER A 31 5.12 20.09 18.20
N ALA A 32 6.46 20.12 18.25
CA ALA A 32 7.28 19.62 17.15
C ALA A 32 7.19 18.10 17.00
N SER A 33 7.21 17.36 18.12
CA SER A 33 7.17 15.89 18.14
C SER A 33 5.83 15.31 17.62
N THR A 34 4.70 15.96 17.89
CA THR A 34 3.38 15.51 17.42
C THR A 34 3.25 15.60 15.90
N SER A 35 3.79 16.65 15.28
CA SER A 35 3.82 16.81 13.82
C SER A 35 4.64 15.71 13.15
N SER A 36 5.83 15.40 13.69
CA SER A 36 6.68 14.30 13.20
C SER A 36 5.99 12.95 13.29
N SER A 37 5.27 12.67 14.39
CA SER A 37 4.52 11.43 14.55
C SER A 37 3.39 11.27 13.52
N LEU A 38 2.66 12.35 13.19
CA LEU A 38 1.64 12.31 12.13
C LEU A 38 2.25 12.04 10.76
N GLN A 39 3.37 12.69 10.44
CA GLN A 39 4.08 12.49 9.18
C GLN A 39 4.61 11.05 9.05
N GLU A 40 5.13 10.48 10.13
CA GLU A 40 5.58 9.08 10.18
C GLU A 40 4.42 8.12 9.89
N ARG A 41 3.24 8.33 10.50
CA ARG A 41 2.06 7.50 10.22
C ARG A 41 1.56 7.64 8.78
N MET A 42 1.55 8.85 8.23
CA MET A 42 1.20 9.08 6.82
C MET A 42 2.19 8.40 5.87
N ALA A 43 3.50 8.45 6.18
CA ALA A 43 4.54 7.78 5.41
C ALA A 43 4.40 6.25 5.48
N SER A 44 4.11 5.69 6.65
CA SER A 44 3.83 4.26 6.82
C SER A 44 2.63 3.81 5.98
N ASN A 45 1.51 4.54 6.07
CA ASN A 45 0.31 4.23 5.29
C ASN A 45 0.57 4.31 3.78
N ALA A 46 1.33 5.32 3.32
CA ALA A 46 1.70 5.43 1.91
C ALA A 46 2.59 4.26 1.46
N GLN A 47 3.51 3.82 2.30
CA GLN A 47 4.37 2.68 2.02
C GLN A 47 3.58 1.36 1.95
N GLU A 48 2.66 1.12 2.88
CA GLU A 48 1.80 -0.07 2.89
C GLU A 48 0.94 -0.16 1.64
N ASN A 49 0.32 0.94 1.24
CA ASN A 49 -0.43 1.02 -0.01
C ASN A 49 0.44 0.71 -1.23
N ASN A 50 1.67 1.22 -1.27
CA ASN A 50 2.59 0.95 -2.37
C ASN A 50 2.99 -0.54 -2.43
N VAL A 51 3.22 -1.18 -1.27
CA VAL A 51 3.54 -2.62 -1.20
C VAL A 51 2.35 -3.47 -1.66
N ALA A 52 1.13 -3.14 -1.22
CA ALA A 52 -0.08 -3.81 -1.69
C ALA A 52 -0.23 -3.66 -3.21
N PHE A 53 0.02 -2.47 -3.76
CA PHE A 53 -0.01 -2.22 -5.19
C PHE A 53 1.01 -3.06 -5.97
N GLN A 54 2.28 -3.06 -5.53
CA GLN A 54 3.31 -3.89 -6.15
C GLN A 54 2.97 -5.38 -6.12
N ALA A 55 2.32 -5.85 -5.05
CA ALA A 55 1.89 -7.23 -4.96
C ALA A 55 0.78 -7.56 -5.95
N ALA A 56 -0.22 -6.67 -6.11
CA ALA A 56 -1.26 -6.83 -7.11
C ALA A 56 -0.68 -6.88 -8.54
N GLU A 57 0.32 -6.04 -8.83
CA GLU A 57 1.00 -5.99 -10.13
C GLU A 57 1.82 -7.25 -10.39
N SER A 58 2.59 -7.71 -9.40
CA SER A 58 3.34 -8.97 -9.52
C SER A 58 2.42 -10.16 -9.80
N ALA A 59 1.21 -10.13 -9.24
CA ALA A 59 0.21 -11.17 -9.46
C ALA A 59 -0.37 -11.08 -10.88
N LEU A 60 -0.69 -9.88 -11.37
CA LEU A 60 -1.11 -9.66 -12.76
C LEU A 60 -0.05 -10.10 -13.78
N ALA A 61 1.21 -9.74 -13.55
CA ALA A 61 2.33 -10.14 -14.41
C ALA A 61 2.49 -11.68 -14.47
N ASN A 62 2.20 -12.37 -13.36
CA ASN A 62 2.21 -13.82 -13.36
C ASN A 62 1.08 -14.40 -14.23
N LEU A 63 -0.12 -13.81 -14.19
CA LEU A 63 -1.24 -14.24 -15.05
C LEU A 63 -1.01 -13.94 -16.53
N SER A 64 -0.48 -12.77 -16.87
CA SER A 64 -0.20 -12.43 -18.28
C SER A 64 0.79 -13.42 -18.88
N SER A 65 1.85 -13.79 -18.14
CA SER A 65 2.80 -14.82 -18.59
C SER A 65 2.17 -16.20 -18.78
N GLN A 66 1.15 -16.58 -18.00
CA GLN A 66 0.43 -17.84 -18.20
C GLN A 66 -0.36 -17.83 -19.50
N VAL A 67 -1.01 -16.70 -19.82
CA VAL A 67 -1.81 -16.52 -21.04
C VAL A 67 -0.91 -16.52 -22.27
N GLU A 68 0.24 -15.84 -22.23
CA GLU A 68 1.25 -15.87 -23.29
C GLU A 68 1.78 -17.29 -23.56
N ASN A 69 1.89 -18.11 -22.52
CA ASN A 69 2.30 -19.52 -22.62
C ASN A 69 1.15 -20.45 -23.07
N GLY A 70 0.00 -19.92 -23.47
CA GLY A 70 -1.16 -20.69 -23.92
C GLY A 70 -1.90 -21.43 -22.80
N THR A 71 -1.63 -21.08 -21.54
CA THR A 71 -2.35 -21.64 -20.39
C THR A 71 -3.62 -20.84 -20.17
N THR A 72 -4.76 -21.52 -20.07
CA THR A 72 -6.00 -20.84 -19.71
C THR A 72 -5.89 -20.31 -18.27
N PRO A 73 -6.04 -19.00 -18.05
CA PRO A 73 -5.89 -18.43 -16.73
C PRO A 73 -6.99 -18.95 -15.80
N VAL A 74 -6.60 -19.39 -14.61
CA VAL A 74 -7.52 -19.90 -13.58
C VAL A 74 -8.47 -18.78 -13.15
N ALA A 75 -9.77 -19.10 -13.06
CA ALA A 75 -10.82 -18.09 -12.81
C ALA A 75 -10.65 -17.32 -11.50
N ASP A 76 -10.05 -17.95 -10.49
CA ASP A 76 -9.78 -17.34 -9.18
C ASP A 76 -8.51 -17.95 -8.59
N SER A 77 -7.51 -17.12 -8.33
CA SER A 77 -6.19 -17.53 -7.84
C SER A 77 -5.73 -16.63 -6.71
N VAL A 78 -5.10 -17.19 -5.69
CA VAL A 78 -4.49 -16.42 -4.60
C VAL A 78 -2.98 -16.68 -4.59
N LEU A 79 -2.20 -15.62 -4.72
CA LEU A 79 -0.75 -15.65 -4.65
C LEU A 79 -0.29 -14.95 -3.36
N ALA A 80 0.48 -15.67 -2.54
CA ALA A 80 1.15 -15.09 -1.39
C ALA A 80 2.52 -14.57 -1.80
N LEU A 81 2.72 -13.26 -1.71
CA LEU A 81 3.97 -12.57 -2.01
C LEU A 81 4.65 -12.21 -0.70
N THR A 82 5.82 -12.80 -0.47
CA THR A 82 6.60 -12.55 0.75
C THR A 82 7.66 -11.50 0.47
N TYR A 83 7.52 -10.35 1.12
CA TYR A 83 8.52 -9.29 1.20
C TYR A 83 9.29 -9.45 2.52
N PRO A 84 10.51 -8.91 2.65
CA PRO A 84 11.39 -9.16 3.81
C PRO A 84 10.81 -8.84 5.19
N THR A 85 9.73 -8.05 5.29
CA THR A 85 9.04 -7.74 6.56
C THR A 85 7.52 -7.86 6.46
N ARG A 86 6.99 -8.24 5.29
CA ARG A 86 5.55 -8.16 4.98
C ARG A 86 5.13 -9.36 4.14
N THR A 87 4.01 -9.97 4.48
CA THR A 87 3.38 -10.97 3.62
C THR A 87 2.12 -10.36 3.03
N VAL A 88 1.98 -10.40 1.71
CA VAL A 88 0.82 -9.86 1.00
C VAL A 88 0.10 -10.99 0.29
N ARG A 89 -1.22 -11.03 0.41
CA ARG A 89 -2.08 -11.94 -0.36
C ARG A 89 -2.69 -11.16 -1.51
N ALA A 90 -2.29 -11.50 -2.73
CA ALA A 90 -2.93 -11.02 -3.94
C ALA A 90 -3.97 -12.05 -4.41
N ARG A 91 -5.24 -11.65 -4.48
CA ARG A 91 -6.31 -12.40 -5.14
C ARG A 91 -6.49 -11.87 -6.55
N MET A 92 -6.46 -12.78 -7.51
CA MET A 92 -6.66 -12.51 -8.92
C MET A 92 -7.90 -13.25 -9.41
N GLN A 93 -8.70 -12.57 -10.22
CA GLN A 93 -9.85 -13.15 -10.91
C GLN A 93 -9.66 -12.97 -12.40
N ALA A 94 -9.84 -14.06 -13.15
CA ALA A 94 -9.76 -14.06 -14.61
C ALA A 94 -11.09 -14.52 -15.20
N ALA A 95 -11.66 -13.74 -16.12
CA ALA A 95 -12.86 -14.11 -16.86
C ALA A 95 -12.52 -14.22 -18.34
N SER A 96 -12.76 -15.39 -18.94
CA SER A 96 -12.63 -15.60 -20.38
C SER A 96 -14.01 -15.57 -21.02
N ARG A 97 -14.14 -14.87 -22.15
CA ARG A 97 -15.34 -14.91 -22.99
C ARG A 97 -14.97 -14.95 -24.46
N TYR A 98 -15.85 -15.53 -25.25
CA TYR A 98 -15.75 -15.52 -26.71
C TYR A 98 -16.24 -14.18 -27.25
N ALA A 99 -15.56 -13.61 -28.25
CA ALA A 99 -16.01 -12.38 -28.89
C ALA A 99 -17.27 -12.64 -29.73
N GLU A 100 -18.15 -11.65 -29.81
CA GLU A 100 -19.34 -11.71 -30.67
C GLU A 100 -18.92 -11.99 -32.13
N GLY A 101 -19.56 -12.98 -32.76
CA GLY A 101 -19.23 -13.42 -34.13
C GLY A 101 -18.20 -14.56 -34.22
N SER A 102 -17.65 -15.03 -33.10
CA SER A 102 -16.91 -16.29 -33.06
C SER A 102 -17.88 -17.48 -32.95
N SER A 103 -17.64 -18.52 -33.75
CA SER A 103 -18.45 -19.75 -33.76
C SER A 103 -17.61 -20.93 -33.28
N LEU A 104 -18.11 -21.65 -32.27
CA LEU A 104 -17.52 -22.93 -31.82
C LEU A 104 -17.87 -24.09 -32.75
N GLU A 105 -18.89 -23.93 -33.60
CA GLU A 105 -19.40 -24.97 -34.50
C GLU A 105 -18.81 -24.90 -35.92
N ALA A 106 -17.94 -23.92 -36.15
CA ALA A 106 -17.23 -23.77 -37.40
C ALA A 106 -16.24 -24.93 -37.58
N GLY A 107 -16.58 -25.87 -38.47
CA GLY A 107 -15.70 -26.96 -38.86
C GLY A 107 -14.33 -26.44 -39.33
N GLU A 108 -13.28 -27.24 -39.08
CA GLU A 108 -11.91 -26.93 -39.48
C GLU A 108 -11.88 -26.51 -40.96
N GLY A 109 -11.47 -25.25 -41.25
CA GLY A 109 -11.50 -24.67 -42.59
C GLY A 109 -12.68 -23.74 -42.93
N SER A 110 -13.60 -23.47 -41.99
CA SER A 110 -14.75 -22.57 -42.18
C SER A 110 -14.39 -21.09 -42.39
N GLY A 111 -13.14 -20.68 -42.16
CA GLY A 111 -12.68 -19.29 -42.31
C GLY A 111 -13.20 -18.30 -41.26
N THR A 112 -14.03 -18.74 -40.31
CA THR A 112 -14.48 -17.92 -39.18
C THR A 112 -13.45 -17.99 -38.04
N PRO A 113 -12.88 -16.86 -37.58
CA PRO A 113 -11.91 -16.87 -36.51
C PRO A 113 -12.56 -17.12 -35.15
N ILE A 114 -11.87 -17.86 -34.29
CA ILE A 114 -12.19 -17.92 -32.86
C ILE A 114 -11.41 -16.80 -32.17
N ILE A 115 -12.11 -15.91 -31.48
CA ILE A 115 -11.52 -14.80 -30.72
C ILE A 115 -11.90 -14.97 -29.26
N LEU A 116 -10.90 -15.11 -28.39
CA LEU A 116 -11.03 -15.18 -26.93
C LEU A 116 -10.62 -13.84 -26.31
N ILE A 117 -11.42 -13.35 -25.37
CA ILE A 117 -11.14 -12.13 -24.62
C ILE A 117 -11.00 -12.50 -23.14
N HIS A 118 -9.87 -12.14 -22.53
CA HIS A 118 -9.60 -12.34 -21.11
C HIS A 118 -9.68 -11.03 -20.34
N ASP A 119 -10.49 -10.97 -19.28
CA ASP A 119 -10.51 -9.88 -18.31
C ASP A 119 -9.78 -10.33 -17.05
N PHE A 120 -8.83 -9.52 -16.58
CA PHE A 120 -8.07 -9.78 -15.36
C PHE A 120 -8.40 -8.71 -14.31
N THR A 121 -8.64 -9.14 -13.08
CA THR A 121 -8.82 -8.26 -11.92
C THR A 121 -7.88 -8.73 -10.82
N SER A 122 -7.08 -7.84 -10.25
CA SER A 122 -6.16 -8.17 -9.15
C SER A 122 -6.43 -7.27 -7.94
N SER A 123 -6.45 -7.88 -6.77
CA SER A 123 -6.63 -7.20 -5.49
C SER A 123 -5.59 -7.74 -4.52
N ALA A 124 -4.95 -6.87 -3.76
CA ALA A 124 -3.94 -7.28 -2.79
C ALA A 124 -4.27 -6.72 -1.42
N THR A 125 -4.09 -7.58 -0.41
CA THR A 125 -4.28 -7.27 1.00
C THR A 125 -3.08 -7.77 1.80
N LEU A 126 -2.56 -6.96 2.73
CA LEU A 126 -1.48 -7.39 3.62
C LEU A 126 -2.05 -8.40 4.63
N ASP A 127 -1.34 -9.51 4.82
CA ASP A 127 -1.70 -10.50 5.83
C ASP A 127 -1.21 -10.00 7.20
N ALA A 128 -2.15 -9.58 8.05
CA ALA A 128 -1.88 -9.10 9.40
C ALA A 128 -1.25 -10.17 10.31
N SER A 129 -1.45 -11.45 10.01
CA SER A 129 -0.93 -12.56 10.82
C SER A 129 0.50 -12.98 10.44
N ALA A 130 0.98 -12.58 9.26
CA ALA A 130 2.28 -12.97 8.71
C ALA A 130 3.21 -11.76 8.46
N THR A 131 2.85 -10.60 8.98
CA THR A 131 3.58 -9.33 8.80
C THR A 131 4.07 -8.80 10.14
N THR A 132 5.36 -8.50 10.23
CA THR A 132 6.00 -7.94 11.43
C THR A 132 5.90 -6.40 11.51
N ALA A 133 5.25 -5.76 10.52
CA ALA A 133 5.02 -4.32 10.50
C ALA A 133 3.90 -3.90 11.47
N ALA A 134 4.02 -2.72 12.07
CA ALA A 134 3.14 -2.22 13.11
C ALA A 134 1.66 -2.13 12.68
N ALA A 135 0.76 -2.53 13.60
CA ALA A 135 -0.70 -2.32 13.62
C ALA A 135 -1.38 -2.15 12.24
N ILE A 136 -1.50 -3.25 11.50
CA ILE A 136 -2.34 -3.32 10.31
C ILE A 136 -3.81 -3.33 10.74
N THR A 137 -4.56 -2.29 10.37
CA THR A 137 -6.02 -2.28 10.36
C THR A 137 -6.48 -2.62 8.94
N ASP A 138 -7.50 -3.45 8.78
CA ASP A 138 -8.00 -4.00 7.50
C ASP A 138 -8.23 -2.93 6.40
N ASP A 139 -8.49 -1.68 6.79
CA ASP A 139 -8.80 -0.57 5.88
C ASP A 139 -7.57 0.09 5.21
N ASN A 140 -6.37 0.02 5.80
CA ASN A 140 -5.18 0.73 5.29
C ASN A 140 -4.35 -0.07 4.27
N THR A 141 -4.69 -1.34 4.06
CA THR A 141 -3.86 -2.30 3.32
C THR A 141 -4.58 -2.93 2.12
N ASN A 142 -5.76 -2.42 1.77
CA ASN A 142 -6.56 -2.91 0.65
C ASN A 142 -6.28 -2.08 -0.61
N ALA A 143 -5.43 -2.61 -1.51
CA ALA A 143 -5.24 -2.05 -2.84
C ALA A 143 -6.00 -2.89 -3.87
N ARG A 144 -6.99 -2.29 -4.53
CA ARG A 144 -7.70 -2.90 -5.68
C ARG A 144 -7.18 -2.29 -6.97
N HIS A 145 -6.62 -3.12 -7.86
CA HIS A 145 -6.15 -2.67 -9.18
C HIS A 145 -6.95 -3.38 -10.28
N LEU A 146 -7.60 -2.57 -11.12
CA LEU A 146 -8.40 -3.03 -12.26
C LEU A 146 -7.66 -2.65 -13.54
N GLN A 147 -7.18 -3.63 -14.30
CA GLN A 147 -6.51 -3.38 -15.59
C GLN A 147 -7.10 -4.31 -16.65
N GLY A 148 -7.71 -3.73 -17.69
CA GLY A 148 -8.24 -4.47 -18.83
C GLY A 148 -7.16 -4.71 -19.88
N HIS A 149 -6.94 -5.96 -20.28
CA HIS A 149 -6.03 -6.32 -21.35
C HIS A 149 -6.83 -6.76 -22.59
N ARG A 150 -6.49 -6.26 -23.79
CA ARG A 150 -7.09 -6.69 -25.07
C ARG A 150 -5.98 -7.15 -25.98
N GLU A 151 -5.94 -8.44 -26.30
CA GLU A 151 -5.08 -8.96 -27.36
C GLU A 151 -5.88 -9.37 -28.59
N ARG A 152 -5.28 -9.12 -29.75
CA ARG A 152 -5.79 -9.50 -31.07
C ARG A 152 -4.82 -10.53 -31.65
N ILE A 153 -5.24 -11.78 -31.76
CA ILE A 153 -4.50 -12.81 -32.50
C ILE A 153 -4.94 -12.71 -33.95
N ILE A 154 -3.99 -12.48 -34.86
CA ILE A 154 -4.21 -12.56 -36.31
C ILE A 154 -3.64 -13.92 -36.71
N GLN A 155 -4.52 -14.82 -37.13
CA GLN A 155 -4.16 -16.14 -37.65
C GLN A 155 -4.24 -16.11 -39.18
#